data_AF-A0A7S4HHD0-F1
#
_entry.id   AF-A0A7S4HHD0-F1
#
_cell.length_a   1.000
_cell.length_b   1.000
_cell.length_c   1.000
_cell.angle_alpha   90.00
_cell.angle_beta   90.00
_cell.angle_gamma   90.00
#
_symmetry.space_group_name_H-M   'P 1'
#
loop_
_entity.id
_entity.type
_entity.pdbx_description
1 polymer ?
#
loop_
_entity_poly.entity_id
_entity_poly.type
_entity_poly.pdbx_seq_one_letter_code
_entity_poly.pdbx_strand_id
1 'polypeptide(L)'
;MRFKAKLGLEHVQLLCNLVGPISRLTSGSGTTSAEHSGAGSGLLGSALSAGGGSVMYLDPDQVRISARGGNAAPGGDGDGIACFAELATRGGIFLEHRIESAADNVIVFEIELAQLKLALQSVLSGGGSIRKRSAIQALHNSSVEGSTEKVMGSLAAPSAIVMKLAKRNGGLPCLCLDSACAGGSVEIHHAIPVRIMRAAEMQYHLPPRIAMPDVQLELPPERPLKTVVERLRSISPHSE
;
A
#
# COMPACT_ATOMS: atom_id res chain seq x y z
N MET A 1 -15.71 12.52 10.89
CA MET A 1 -15.04 11.19 10.98
C MET A 1 -13.68 11.37 11.64
N ARG A 2 -13.28 10.43 12.48
CA ARG A 2 -11.97 10.37 13.13
C ARG A 2 -11.52 8.91 13.13
N PHE A 3 -10.31 8.67 12.65
CA PHE A 3 -9.65 7.37 12.73
C PHE A 3 -8.25 7.57 13.28
N LYS A 4 -7.88 6.77 14.28
CA LYS A 4 -6.52 6.69 14.80
C LYS A 4 -6.26 5.25 15.26
N ALA A 5 -5.16 4.67 14.82
CA ALA A 5 -4.69 3.36 15.23
C ALA A 5 -3.19 3.39 15.55
N LYS A 6 -2.77 2.53 16.47
CA LYS A 6 -1.37 2.22 16.77
C LYS A 6 -1.03 0.85 16.22
N LEU A 7 0.12 0.75 15.57
CA LEU A 7 0.67 -0.48 15.00
C LEU A 7 2.05 -0.74 15.59
N GLY A 8 2.33 -2.00 15.91
CA GLY A 8 3.69 -2.46 16.15
C GLY A 8 4.43 -2.71 14.83
N LEU A 9 5.74 -2.95 14.89
CA LEU A 9 6.57 -3.12 13.69
C LEU A 9 6.19 -4.39 12.92
N GLU A 10 5.88 -5.47 13.63
CA GLU A 10 5.38 -6.73 13.11
C GLU A 10 4.04 -6.56 12.36
N HIS A 11 3.15 -5.72 12.88
CA HIS A 11 1.87 -5.39 12.25
C HIS A 11 2.08 -4.60 10.96
N VAL A 12 3.03 -3.65 10.96
CA VAL A 12 3.42 -2.90 9.75
C VAL A 12 4.07 -3.81 8.71
N GLN A 13 4.91 -4.76 9.13
CA GLN A 13 5.50 -5.76 8.24
C GLN A 13 4.42 -6.65 7.60
N LEU A 14 3.45 -7.11 8.40
CA LEU A 14 2.31 -7.88 7.92
C LEU A 14 1.51 -7.09 6.87
N LEU A 15 1.18 -5.83 7.16
CA LEU A 15 0.46 -4.97 6.24
C LEU A 15 1.26 -4.71 4.96
N CYS A 16 2.57 -4.51 5.06
CA CYS A 16 3.46 -4.35 3.91
C CYS A 16 3.49 -5.62 3.02
N ASN A 17 3.54 -6.80 3.65
CA ASN A 17 3.52 -8.09 2.96
C ASN A 17 2.18 -8.33 2.25
N LEU A 18 1.07 -7.85 2.82
CA LEU A 18 -0.26 -7.93 2.24
C LEU A 18 -0.44 -6.93 1.09
N VAL A 19 -0.13 -5.66 1.33
CA VAL A 19 -0.33 -4.57 0.36
C VAL A 19 0.60 -4.72 -0.85
N GLY A 20 1.81 -5.25 -0.65
CA GLY A 20 2.84 -5.33 -1.69
C GLY A 20 2.42 -6.12 -2.94
N PRO A 21 1.86 -7.34 -2.83
CA PRO A 21 1.29 -8.08 -3.95
C PRO A 21 0.05 -7.42 -4.54
N ILE A 22 -0.88 -6.95 -3.71
CA ILE A 22 -2.14 -6.35 -4.16
C ILE A 22 -1.88 -5.08 -4.99
N SER A 23 -0.93 -4.24 -4.56
CA SER A 23 -0.58 -3.02 -5.27
C SER A 23 -0.05 -3.29 -6.68
N ARG A 24 0.56 -4.46 -6.94
CA ARG A 24 1.07 -4.80 -8.27
C ARG A 24 -0.04 -5.14 -9.26
N LEU A 25 -1.17 -5.65 -8.76
CA LEU A 25 -2.34 -5.97 -9.58
C LEU A 25 -3.06 -4.72 -10.07
N THR A 26 -3.02 -3.65 -9.28
CA THR A 26 -3.66 -2.36 -9.62
C THR A 26 -2.76 -1.45 -10.46
N SER A 27 -1.45 -1.70 -10.50
CA SER A 27 -0.49 -0.87 -11.24
C SER A 27 -0.23 -1.34 -12.69
N GLY A 28 -0.91 -2.37 -13.18
CA GLY A 28 -0.58 -3.03 -14.45
C GLY A 28 -1.72 -3.01 -15.49
N SER A 29 -1.59 -2.14 -16.51
CA SER A 29 -1.93 -2.36 -17.94
C SER A 29 -1.99 -1.01 -18.69
N GLY A 30 -0.93 -0.22 -18.55
CA GLY A 30 -0.69 0.99 -19.33
C GLY A 30 0.40 0.76 -20.38
N THR A 31 0.42 -0.38 -21.06
CA THR A 31 1.24 -0.54 -22.26
C THR A 31 0.48 0.06 -23.44
N THR A 32 0.39 1.39 -23.47
CA THR A 32 0.19 2.09 -24.73
C THR A 32 1.54 2.13 -25.42
N SER A 33 1.68 1.34 -26.48
CA SER A 33 2.31 1.77 -27.71
C SER A 33 2.01 3.26 -27.95
N ALA A 34 2.95 4.12 -27.56
CA ALA A 34 2.87 5.55 -27.78
C ALA A 34 3.85 5.93 -28.89
N GLU A 35 3.37 5.85 -30.13
CA GLU A 35 3.89 6.70 -31.19
C GLU A 35 3.27 8.10 -31.07
N HIS A 36 4.16 9.09 -30.92
CA HIS A 36 4.05 10.48 -31.39
C HIS A 36 2.80 11.32 -31.04
N SER A 37 2.98 12.15 -30.00
CA SER A 37 2.59 13.58 -29.86
C SER A 37 2.31 13.82 -28.36
N GLY A 38 2.86 14.80 -27.65
CA GLY A 38 3.18 16.17 -27.99
C GLY A 38 2.55 17.04 -26.90
N ALA A 39 3.39 17.52 -25.96
CA ALA A 39 3.18 18.61 -25.00
C ALA A 39 2.06 18.49 -23.92
N GLY A 40 2.46 18.69 -22.65
CA GLY A 40 1.53 19.06 -21.57
C GLY A 40 1.93 18.61 -20.16
N SER A 41 2.96 19.23 -19.59
CA SER A 41 3.30 19.11 -18.16
C SER A 41 2.16 19.65 -17.29
N GLY A 42 1.42 18.75 -16.64
CA GLY A 42 0.38 19.05 -15.65
C GLY A 42 0.62 18.26 -14.37
N LEU A 43 1.57 18.72 -13.54
CA LEU A 43 2.21 17.91 -12.49
C LEU A 43 1.48 17.82 -11.14
N LEU A 44 0.23 18.29 -11.00
CA LEU A 44 -0.46 18.30 -9.69
C LEU A 44 -1.99 18.06 -9.75
N GLY A 45 -2.54 17.59 -10.87
CA GLY A 45 -4.00 17.61 -11.09
C GLY A 45 -4.75 16.26 -11.13
N SER A 46 -4.08 15.12 -11.19
CA SER A 46 -4.73 13.82 -11.48
C SER A 46 -4.41 12.73 -10.46
N ALA A 47 -4.47 13.06 -9.17
CA ALA A 47 -3.95 12.20 -8.10
C ALA A 47 -4.82 10.97 -7.76
N LEU A 48 -6.04 10.88 -8.29
CA LEU A 48 -6.91 9.70 -8.17
C LEU A 48 -7.72 9.56 -9.47
N SER A 49 -7.06 9.15 -10.56
CA SER A 49 -7.75 8.87 -11.82
C SER A 49 -8.78 7.76 -11.62
N ALA A 50 -10.00 8.00 -12.09
CA ALA A 50 -11.25 7.32 -11.75
C ALA A 50 -11.40 5.86 -12.24
N GLY A 51 -10.30 5.14 -12.48
CA GLY A 51 -10.32 3.90 -13.27
C GLY A 51 -9.88 2.59 -12.59
N GLY A 52 -9.41 2.58 -11.33
CA GLY A 52 -8.88 1.34 -10.75
C GLY A 52 -8.38 1.47 -9.31
N GLY A 53 -9.16 2.14 -8.47
CA GLY A 53 -8.79 2.40 -7.08
C GLY A 53 -8.87 1.15 -6.20
N SER A 54 -7.94 1.02 -5.27
CA SER A 54 -8.13 0.10 -4.14
C SER A 54 -8.96 0.79 -3.07
N VAL A 55 -9.89 0.06 -2.47
CA VAL A 55 -10.76 0.56 -1.41
C VAL A 55 -10.32 -0.05 -0.08
N MET A 56 -10.18 0.81 0.92
CA MET A 56 -10.06 0.40 2.31
C MET A 56 -11.36 0.68 3.05
N TYR A 57 -11.81 -0.31 3.80
CA TYR A 57 -12.96 -0.25 4.67
C TYR A 57 -12.49 -0.48 6.11
N LEU A 58 -12.92 0.40 7.01
CA LEU A 58 -12.60 0.36 8.42
C LEU A 58 -13.90 0.36 9.22
N ASP A 59 -14.04 -0.61 10.11
CA ASP A 59 -15.04 -0.64 11.16
C ASP A 59 -14.38 -1.00 12.51
N PRO A 60 -15.12 -1.01 13.64
CA PRO A 60 -14.55 -1.33 14.95
C PRO A 60 -13.90 -2.71 15.06
N ASP A 61 -14.23 -3.67 14.21
CA ASP A 61 -13.87 -5.08 14.36
C ASP A 61 -12.96 -5.59 13.22
N GLN A 62 -12.96 -4.92 12.06
CA GLN A 62 -12.27 -5.36 10.86
C GLN A 62 -11.71 -4.22 10.00
N VAL A 63 -10.61 -4.52 9.32
CA VAL A 63 -10.05 -3.77 8.19
C VAL A 63 -10.18 -4.64 6.95
N ARG A 64 -10.80 -4.10 5.89
CA ARG A 64 -10.85 -4.77 4.59
C ARG A 64 -10.11 -3.96 3.54
N ILE A 65 -9.40 -4.66 2.67
CA ILE A 65 -8.75 -4.11 1.48
C ILE A 65 -9.33 -4.83 0.29
N SER A 66 -9.93 -4.07 -0.63
CA SER A 66 -10.41 -4.57 -1.91
C SER A 66 -9.67 -3.87 -3.02
N ALA A 67 -9.22 -4.64 -4.01
CA ALA A 67 -8.56 -4.13 -5.20
C ALA A 67 -9.06 -4.91 -6.41
N ARG A 68 -9.21 -4.24 -7.55
CA ARG A 68 -9.54 -4.89 -8.83
C ARG A 68 -8.49 -4.48 -9.84
N GLY A 69 -7.78 -5.46 -10.39
CA GLY A 69 -6.87 -5.25 -11.52
C GLY A 69 -7.65 -5.21 -12.83
N GLY A 70 -7.13 -4.49 -13.82
CA GLY A 70 -7.69 -4.40 -15.17
C GLY A 70 -8.33 -3.06 -15.53
N ASN A 71 -8.39 -2.75 -16.82
CA ASN A 71 -8.96 -1.51 -17.38
C ASN A 71 -10.49 -1.59 -17.48
N ALA A 72 -11.15 -2.00 -16.40
CA ALA A 72 -12.61 -2.02 -16.37
C ALA A 72 -13.10 -0.57 -16.40
N ALA A 73 -13.69 -0.14 -17.52
CA ALA A 73 -14.44 1.11 -17.55
C ALA A 73 -15.51 1.08 -16.44
N PRO A 74 -15.84 2.22 -15.81
CA PRO A 74 -16.90 2.28 -14.80
C PRO A 74 -18.21 1.73 -15.38
N GLY A 75 -18.65 0.55 -14.91
CA GLY A 75 -19.86 -0.13 -15.38
C GLY A 75 -19.66 -1.22 -16.44
N GLY A 76 -18.42 -1.50 -16.86
CA GLY A 76 -18.11 -2.69 -17.65
C GLY A 76 -17.84 -3.90 -16.74
N ASP A 77 -18.34 -5.07 -17.13
CA ASP A 77 -17.92 -6.37 -16.58
C ASP A 77 -16.47 -6.66 -16.99
N GLY A 78 -15.53 -5.85 -16.48
CA GLY A 78 -14.12 -6.02 -16.77
C GLY A 78 -13.63 -7.34 -16.19
N ASP A 79 -13.12 -8.19 -17.08
CA ASP A 79 -12.48 -9.50 -16.83
C ASP A 79 -11.14 -9.33 -16.11
N GLY A 80 -11.21 -8.75 -14.92
CA GLY A 80 -10.08 -8.31 -14.13
C GLY A 80 -9.94 -9.11 -12.84
N ILE A 81 -8.71 -9.31 -12.39
CA ILE A 81 -8.42 -10.02 -11.14
C ILE A 81 -8.93 -9.17 -9.97
N ALA A 82 -9.95 -9.65 -9.25
CA ALA A 82 -10.37 -9.09 -7.98
C ALA A 82 -9.54 -9.69 -6.83
N CYS A 83 -9.14 -8.85 -5.90
CA CYS A 83 -8.41 -9.24 -4.69
C CYS A 83 -9.08 -8.63 -3.48
N PHE A 84 -9.28 -9.48 -2.47
CA PHE A 84 -9.89 -9.10 -1.21
C PHE A 84 -9.06 -9.63 -0.05
N ALA A 85 -8.89 -8.80 0.97
CA ALA A 85 -8.27 -9.18 2.22
C ALA A 85 -9.05 -8.59 3.39
N GLU A 86 -9.19 -9.38 4.45
CA GLU A 86 -9.84 -8.99 5.69
C GLU A 86 -8.89 -9.27 6.86
N LEU A 87 -8.76 -8.29 7.76
CA LEU A 87 -7.92 -8.37 8.95
C LEU A 87 -8.77 -7.97 10.15
N ALA A 88 -8.75 -8.76 11.23
CA ALA A 88 -9.36 -8.37 12.49
C ALA A 88 -8.63 -7.13 13.07
N THR A 89 -9.36 -6.20 13.67
CA THR A 89 -8.77 -5.05 14.38
C THR A 89 -8.42 -5.42 15.82
N ARG A 90 -9.38 -5.98 16.56
CA ARG A 90 -9.22 -6.39 17.96
C ARG A 90 -8.36 -7.65 18.05
N GLY A 91 -7.21 -7.54 18.70
CA GLY A 91 -6.23 -8.64 18.79
C GLY A 91 -5.63 -9.03 17.44
N GLY A 92 -5.77 -8.16 16.42
CA GLY A 92 -5.28 -8.40 15.07
C GLY A 92 -4.31 -7.31 14.64
N ILE A 93 -4.63 -6.58 13.58
CA ILE A 93 -3.68 -5.66 12.92
C ILE A 93 -3.33 -4.41 13.75
N PHE A 94 -4.16 -4.03 14.72
CA PHE A 94 -3.95 -2.84 15.55
C PHE A 94 -3.69 -3.22 17.01
N LEU A 95 -2.69 -2.56 17.62
CA LEU A 95 -2.45 -2.61 19.06
C LEU A 95 -3.55 -1.84 19.81
N GLU A 96 -3.92 -0.69 19.27
CA GLU A 96 -5.00 0.16 19.75
C GLU A 96 -5.65 0.83 18.54
N HIS A 97 -6.97 1.01 18.54
CA HIS A 97 -7.64 1.81 17.54
C HIS A 97 -8.88 2.52 18.08
N ARG A 98 -9.22 3.64 17.44
CA ARG A 98 -10.44 4.39 17.67
C ARG A 98 -10.99 4.83 16.32
N ILE A 99 -12.24 4.49 16.09
CA ILE A 99 -13.01 4.88 14.90
C ILE A 99 -14.25 5.62 15.39
N GLU A 100 -14.49 6.79 14.81
CA GLU A 100 -15.70 7.59 15.04
C GLU A 100 -16.20 8.08 13.69
N SER A 101 -17.39 7.63 13.31
CA SER A 101 -18.02 8.01 12.06
C SER A 101 -19.52 8.16 12.27
N ALA A 102 -20.12 9.16 11.61
CA ALA A 102 -21.57 9.34 11.60
C ALA A 102 -22.29 8.25 10.77
N ALA A 103 -21.55 7.44 10.02
CA ALA A 103 -22.04 6.29 9.28
C ALA A 103 -21.78 5.01 10.09
N ASP A 104 -22.41 4.89 11.27
CA ASP A 104 -22.33 3.70 12.13
C ASP A 104 -20.89 3.24 12.44
N ASN A 105 -19.99 4.20 12.71
CA ASN A 105 -18.56 3.93 12.93
C ASN A 105 -17.86 3.17 11.78
N VAL A 106 -18.39 3.27 10.56
CA VAL A 106 -17.77 2.80 9.33
C VAL A 106 -17.08 3.96 8.60
N ILE A 107 -15.89 3.71 8.07
CA ILE A 107 -15.17 4.63 7.19
C ILE A 107 -14.71 3.85 5.96
N VAL A 108 -15.08 4.35 4.78
CA VAL A 108 -14.69 3.77 3.49
C VAL A 108 -13.96 4.83 2.69
N PHE A 109 -12.82 4.47 2.10
CA PHE A 109 -12.08 5.37 1.24
C PHE A 109 -11.27 4.64 0.18
N GLU A 110 -11.09 5.29 -0.96
CA GLU A 110 -10.12 4.89 -1.96
C GLU A 110 -8.72 5.37 -1.58
N ILE A 111 -7.74 4.53 -1.85
CA ILE A 111 -6.32 4.78 -1.61
C ILE A 111 -5.46 4.14 -2.70
N GLU A 112 -4.36 4.79 -3.04
CA GLU A 112 -3.35 4.20 -3.91
C GLU A 112 -2.43 3.28 -3.08
N LEU A 113 -2.60 1.95 -3.23
CA LEU A 113 -1.81 0.97 -2.48
C LEU A 113 -0.31 1.03 -2.77
N ALA A 114 0.11 1.53 -3.93
CA ALA A 114 1.52 1.75 -4.22
C ALA A 114 2.14 2.81 -3.29
N GLN A 115 1.43 3.92 -3.04
CA GLN A 115 1.87 4.93 -2.07
C GLN A 115 1.84 4.41 -0.64
N LEU A 116 0.78 3.67 -0.27
CA LEU A 116 0.70 3.03 1.05
C LEU A 116 1.87 2.09 1.29
N LYS A 117 2.20 1.24 0.32
CA LYS A 117 3.35 0.34 0.37
C LYS A 117 4.66 1.11 0.59
N LEU A 118 4.91 2.17 -0.19
CA LEU A 118 6.13 2.97 -0.05
C LEU A 118 6.25 3.60 1.33
N ALA A 119 5.14 4.09 1.89
CA ALA A 119 5.10 4.66 3.22
C ALA A 119 5.40 3.60 4.30
N LEU A 120 4.79 2.41 4.22
CA LEU A 120 5.07 1.29 5.13
C LEU A 120 6.53 0.82 5.04
N GLN A 121 7.08 0.70 3.83
CA GLN A 121 8.48 0.32 3.61
C GLN A 121 9.47 1.35 4.17
N SER A 122 9.15 2.64 4.06
CA SER A 122 9.96 3.71 4.63
C SER A 122 10.02 3.62 6.15
N VAL A 123 8.91 3.26 6.80
CA VAL A 123 8.85 3.04 8.25
C VAL A 123 9.69 1.82 8.65
N LEU A 124 9.55 0.70 7.93
CA LEU A 124 10.33 -0.53 8.18
C LEU A 124 11.84 -0.35 7.96
N SER A 125 12.21 0.52 7.02
CA SER A 125 13.63 0.84 6.72
C SER A 125 14.24 1.87 7.68
N GLY A 126 13.42 2.48 8.55
CA GLY A 126 13.70 3.64 9.41
C GLY A 126 14.69 3.42 10.56
N GLY A 127 15.58 2.43 10.46
CA GLY A 127 16.66 2.17 11.42
C GLY A 127 18.07 2.04 10.83
N GLY A 128 18.27 2.13 9.49
CA GLY A 128 19.62 1.82 8.96
C GLY A 128 20.00 2.18 7.54
N SER A 129 19.20 2.87 6.72
CA SER A 129 19.66 3.15 5.35
C SER A 129 19.05 4.36 4.66
N ILE A 130 19.51 5.56 5.05
CA ILE A 130 19.67 6.68 4.11
C ILE A 130 21.12 6.64 3.64
N ARG A 131 21.45 5.67 2.78
CA ARG A 131 22.54 5.85 1.80
C ARG A 131 22.03 5.36 0.45
N LYS A 132 22.02 6.28 -0.52
CA LYS A 132 21.71 6.12 -1.95
C LYS A 132 20.25 6.33 -2.40
N ARG A 133 19.71 7.53 -2.18
CA ARG A 133 18.93 8.25 -3.20
C ARG A 133 19.23 9.75 -3.17
N SER A 134 20.48 10.07 -3.49
CA SER A 134 20.90 11.41 -3.96
C SER A 134 22.04 11.24 -4.98
N ALA A 135 21.83 10.37 -5.97
CA ALA A 135 22.78 10.13 -7.05
C ALA A 135 22.27 10.70 -8.40
N ILE A 136 21.69 11.91 -8.37
CA ILE A 136 21.45 12.73 -9.59
C ILE A 136 21.87 14.19 -9.38
N GLN A 137 22.60 14.55 -8.31
CA GLN A 137 23.09 15.93 -8.17
C GLN A 137 24.37 16.02 -7.32
N ALA A 138 25.51 15.69 -7.92
CA ALA A 138 26.85 16.16 -7.54
C ALA A 138 27.88 15.56 -8.52
N LEU A 139 27.94 16.13 -9.72
CA LEU A 139 29.17 16.10 -10.51
C LEU A 139 30.11 17.16 -9.92
N HIS A 140 31.43 16.86 -9.92
CA HIS A 140 32.54 17.57 -9.26
C HIS A 140 32.58 17.38 -7.73
N ASN A 141 33.61 16.81 -7.09
CA ASN A 141 35.05 16.99 -7.28
C ASN A 141 35.87 15.84 -6.63
N SER A 142 37.14 15.81 -6.98
CA SER A 142 38.23 14.91 -6.59
C SER A 142 38.42 14.63 -5.08
N SER A 143 38.97 13.44 -4.78
CA SER A 143 40.26 13.25 -4.08
C SER A 143 40.24 12.38 -2.82
N VAL A 144 41.29 11.54 -2.72
CA VAL A 144 41.99 11.05 -1.53
C VAL A 144 41.37 9.90 -0.70
N GLU A 145 42.16 8.83 -0.60
CA GLU A 145 42.04 7.71 0.33
C GLU A 145 42.22 8.18 1.78
N GLY A 146 41.38 7.67 2.68
CA GLY A 146 41.47 7.92 4.11
C GLY A 146 40.53 7.01 4.89
N SER A 147 41.10 5.97 5.48
CA SER A 147 40.47 5.04 6.40
C SER A 147 40.26 5.70 7.77
N THR A 148 39.03 5.70 8.29
CA THR A 148 38.76 5.79 9.75
C THR A 148 37.29 5.44 10.06
N GLU A 149 37.13 4.31 10.74
CA GLU A 149 36.08 3.91 11.69
C GLU A 149 34.65 4.47 11.52
N LYS A 150 33.78 3.66 10.87
CA LYS A 150 32.33 3.82 10.98
C LYS A 150 31.86 3.33 12.36
N VAL A 151 31.67 4.26 13.29
CA VAL A 151 30.87 4.04 14.50
C VAL A 151 29.44 3.73 14.07
N MET A 152 29.07 2.46 14.18
CA MET A 152 27.77 1.91 13.80
C MET A 152 26.75 2.21 14.91
N GLY A 153 26.26 3.45 14.95
CA GLY A 153 25.10 3.80 15.77
C GLY A 153 23.86 3.13 15.22
N SER A 154 23.48 1.98 15.80
CA SER A 154 22.16 1.37 15.58
C SER A 154 21.11 2.35 16.06
N LEU A 155 20.45 3.04 15.12
CA LEU A 155 19.30 3.87 15.45
C LEU A 155 18.20 2.91 15.91
N ALA A 156 17.73 3.12 17.15
CA ALA A 156 16.68 2.31 17.74
C ALA A 156 15.44 2.37 16.83
N ALA A 157 14.96 1.19 16.42
CA ALA A 157 13.76 1.07 15.61
C ALA A 157 12.57 1.73 16.33
N PRO A 158 11.64 2.35 15.59
CA PRO A 158 10.45 2.94 16.20
C PRO A 158 9.64 1.86 16.91
N SER A 159 9.24 2.12 18.15
CA SER A 159 8.51 1.16 18.98
C SER A 159 7.03 1.06 18.61
N ALA A 160 6.46 2.11 18.03
CA ALA A 160 5.08 2.13 17.58
C ALA A 160 4.87 3.15 16.46
N ILE A 161 3.94 2.84 15.56
CA ILE A 161 3.55 3.67 14.43
C ILE A 161 2.08 4.08 14.60
N VAL A 162 1.78 5.36 14.37
CA VAL A 162 0.43 5.89 14.44
C VAL A 162 -0.12 6.07 13.03
N MET A 163 -1.19 5.35 12.72
CA MET A 163 -1.96 5.53 11.49
C MET A 163 -3.20 6.36 11.80
N LYS A 164 -3.47 7.43 11.06
CA LYS A 164 -4.63 8.29 11.31
C LYS A 164 -5.20 8.90 10.04
N LEU A 165 -6.52 9.11 10.00
CA LEU A 165 -7.13 9.95 8.97
C LEU A 165 -7.10 11.41 9.43
N ALA A 166 -6.57 12.29 8.59
CA ALA A 166 -6.49 13.73 8.84
C ALA A 166 -6.83 14.52 7.58
N LYS A 167 -7.11 15.81 7.75
CA LYS A 167 -7.21 16.76 6.63
C LYS A 167 -5.92 17.58 6.56
N ARG A 168 -5.33 17.72 5.37
CA ARG A 168 -4.12 18.53 5.13
C ARG A 168 -4.33 19.48 3.95
N ASN A 169 -3.43 20.45 3.79
CA ASN A 169 -3.29 21.32 2.61
C ASN A 169 -4.63 21.80 2.02
N GLY A 170 -5.39 22.60 2.78
CA GLY A 170 -6.67 23.13 2.29
C GLY A 170 -7.87 22.18 2.44
N GLY A 171 -7.75 21.12 3.24
CA GLY A 171 -8.88 20.25 3.62
C GLY A 171 -8.90 18.89 2.94
N LEU A 172 -7.88 18.55 2.15
CA LEU A 172 -7.74 17.27 1.48
C LEU A 172 -7.60 16.14 2.51
N PRO A 173 -8.43 15.09 2.45
CA PRO A 173 -8.32 13.95 3.35
C PRO A 173 -7.10 13.09 2.99
N CYS A 174 -6.34 12.70 4.01
CA CYS A 174 -5.16 11.85 3.88
C CYS A 174 -5.16 10.77 4.96
N LEU A 175 -4.65 9.59 4.61
CA LEU A 175 -4.18 8.59 5.55
C LEU A 175 -2.72 8.91 5.92
N CYS A 176 -2.50 9.31 7.17
CA CYS A 176 -1.18 9.65 7.68
C CYS A 176 -0.56 8.48 8.44
N LEU A 177 0.75 8.30 8.29
CA LEU A 177 1.59 7.41 9.08
C LEU A 177 2.66 8.23 9.78
N ASP A 178 2.61 8.25 11.11
CA ASP A 178 3.57 8.94 11.97
C ASP A 178 4.40 7.89 12.72
N SER A 179 5.71 8.01 12.67
CA SER A 179 6.64 7.14 13.38
C SER A 179 7.71 7.99 14.06
N ALA A 180 7.81 7.90 15.38
CA ALA A 180 8.84 8.58 16.17
C ALA A 180 9.93 7.58 16.56
N CYS A 181 11.17 7.85 16.18
CA CYS A 181 12.30 7.05 16.65
C CYS A 181 12.65 7.39 18.10
N ALA A 182 12.96 6.36 18.90
CA ALA A 182 13.47 6.55 20.25
C ALA A 182 14.82 7.26 20.18
N GLY A 183 14.92 8.46 20.77
CA GLY A 183 16.11 9.32 20.66
C GLY A 183 15.87 10.67 19.97
N GLY A 184 14.63 10.95 19.54
CA GLY A 184 14.16 12.32 19.28
C GLY A 184 14.68 13.00 18.01
N SER A 185 15.45 12.33 17.15
CA SER A 185 16.11 12.97 16.01
C SER A 185 15.40 12.76 14.66
N VAL A 186 14.55 11.75 14.50
CA VAL A 186 13.87 11.47 13.23
C VAL A 186 12.40 11.11 13.46
N GLU A 187 11.51 11.97 12.97
CA GLU A 187 10.09 11.70 12.83
C GLU A 187 9.79 11.41 11.36
N ILE A 188 9.38 10.19 11.05
CA ILE A 188 8.93 9.82 9.70
C ILE A 188 7.44 10.15 9.63
N HIS A 189 7.07 11.00 8.68
CA HIS A 189 5.70 11.41 8.48
C HIS A 189 5.30 11.25 7.01
N HIS A 190 4.38 10.31 6.75
CA HIS A 190 3.77 10.12 5.43
C HIS A 190 2.33 10.59 5.45
N ALA A 191 1.86 11.20 4.36
CA ALA A 191 0.47 11.56 4.16
C ALA A 191 0.04 11.13 2.77
N ILE A 192 -0.78 10.09 2.72
CA ILE A 192 -1.26 9.47 1.48
C ILE A 192 -2.66 10.04 1.20
N PRO A 193 -2.89 10.76 0.09
CA PRO A 193 -4.20 11.24 -0.27
C PRO A 193 -5.21 10.08 -0.36
N VAL A 194 -6.44 10.33 0.09
CA VAL A 194 -7.54 9.37 -0.02
C VAL A 194 -8.77 10.06 -0.55
N ARG A 195 -9.70 9.30 -1.15
CA ARG A 195 -11.04 9.80 -1.48
C ARG A 195 -12.05 9.11 -0.60
N ILE A 196 -12.72 9.89 0.25
CA ILE A 196 -13.76 9.36 1.14
C ILE A 196 -14.97 8.93 0.32
N MET A 197 -15.48 7.75 0.63
CA MET A 197 -16.64 7.14 -0.01
C MET A 197 -17.79 7.04 0.96
N ARG A 198 -19.01 6.87 0.42
CA ARG A 198 -20.17 6.56 1.25
C ARG A 198 -20.13 5.10 1.66
N ALA A 199 -20.60 4.78 2.87
CA ALA A 199 -20.63 3.40 3.35
C ALA A 199 -21.41 2.45 2.40
N ALA A 200 -22.49 2.93 1.78
CA ALA A 200 -23.28 2.17 0.82
C ALA A 200 -22.49 1.78 -0.46
N GLU A 201 -21.45 2.52 -0.83
CA GLU A 201 -20.63 2.21 -2.01
C GLU A 201 -19.74 0.98 -1.79
N MET A 202 -19.56 0.55 -0.53
CA MET A 202 -18.80 -0.66 -0.20
C MET A 202 -19.38 -1.93 -0.84
N GLN A 203 -20.68 -1.96 -1.13
CA GLN A 203 -21.34 -3.13 -1.74
C GLN A 203 -20.72 -3.54 -3.09
N TYR A 204 -20.10 -2.60 -3.80
CA TYR A 204 -19.42 -2.85 -5.08
C TYR A 204 -17.99 -3.37 -4.92
N HIS A 205 -17.49 -3.44 -3.69
CA HIS A 205 -16.13 -3.85 -3.32
C HIS A 205 -16.13 -5.03 -2.35
N LEU A 206 -17.28 -5.69 -2.18
CA LEU A 206 -17.37 -6.93 -1.42
C LEU A 206 -16.77 -8.09 -2.22
N PRO A 207 -16.32 -9.16 -1.54
CA PRO A 207 -15.92 -10.39 -2.22
C PRO A 207 -17.02 -10.88 -3.16
N PRO A 208 -16.69 -11.36 -4.37
CA PRO A 208 -17.68 -11.98 -5.23
C PRO A 208 -18.28 -13.21 -4.54
N ARG A 209 -19.56 -13.47 -4.80
CA ARG A 209 -20.18 -14.74 -4.40
C ARG A 209 -19.65 -15.83 -5.32
N ILE A 210 -18.78 -16.69 -4.81
CA ILE A 210 -18.17 -17.79 -5.57
C ILE A 210 -19.03 -19.04 -5.35
N ALA A 211 -19.35 -19.75 -6.43
CA ALA A 211 -20.01 -21.06 -6.34
C ALA A 211 -19.08 -22.08 -5.67
N MET A 212 -19.66 -23.14 -5.09
CA MET A 212 -18.86 -24.25 -4.58
C MET A 212 -18.10 -24.90 -5.75
N PRO A 213 -16.78 -25.05 -5.68
CA PRO A 213 -16.02 -25.66 -6.76
C PRO A 213 -16.29 -27.16 -6.84
N ASP A 214 -16.19 -27.74 -8.04
CA ASP A 214 -16.31 -29.19 -8.24
C ASP A 214 -15.16 -29.97 -7.57
N VAL A 215 -14.00 -29.33 -7.50
CA VAL A 215 -12.77 -29.90 -6.91
C VAL A 215 -12.09 -28.85 -6.05
N GLN A 216 -11.78 -29.20 -4.80
CA GLN A 216 -11.01 -28.38 -3.89
C GLN A 216 -9.67 -29.07 -3.60
N LEU A 217 -8.57 -28.38 -3.88
CA LEU A 217 -7.22 -28.87 -3.62
C LEU A 217 -6.57 -28.06 -2.50
N GLU A 218 -5.92 -28.74 -1.57
CA GLU A 218 -5.14 -28.10 -0.53
C GLU A 218 -3.72 -27.80 -1.04
N LEU A 219 -3.25 -26.58 -0.79
CA LEU A 219 -1.90 -26.18 -1.19
C LEU A 219 -0.88 -26.64 -0.15
N PRO A 220 0.24 -27.26 -0.56
CA PRO A 220 1.25 -27.75 0.38
C PRO A 220 1.94 -26.57 1.08
N PRO A 221 1.91 -26.48 2.43
CA PRO A 221 2.48 -25.35 3.15
C PRO A 221 4.01 -25.30 3.05
N GLU A 222 4.68 -26.45 2.89
CA GLU A 222 6.15 -26.53 2.85
C GLU A 222 6.73 -26.28 1.45
N ARG A 223 5.90 -26.27 0.40
CA ARG A 223 6.36 -26.14 -0.99
C ARG A 223 5.76 -24.90 -1.63
N PRO A 224 6.46 -23.76 -1.60
CA PRO A 224 5.96 -22.55 -2.21
C PRO A 224 5.76 -22.78 -3.72
N LEU A 225 4.52 -22.67 -4.18
CA LEU A 225 4.16 -22.83 -5.59
C LEU A 225 4.93 -21.88 -6.51
N LYS A 226 5.43 -20.76 -5.97
CA LYS A 226 6.18 -19.75 -6.70
C LYS A 226 7.28 -20.37 -7.58
N THR A 227 8.14 -21.23 -7.03
CA THR A 227 9.25 -21.83 -7.79
C THR A 227 8.76 -22.76 -8.91
N VAL A 228 7.67 -23.49 -8.65
CA VAL A 228 7.05 -24.35 -9.66
C VAL A 228 6.47 -23.49 -10.78
N VAL A 229 5.68 -22.47 -10.45
CA VAL A 229 5.09 -21.53 -11.41
C VAL A 229 6.16 -20.80 -12.23
N GLU A 230 7.25 -20.36 -11.60
CA GLU A 230 8.37 -19.70 -12.28
C GLU A 230 9.08 -20.62 -13.28
N ARG A 231 9.30 -21.89 -12.91
CA ARG A 231 9.87 -22.89 -13.83
C ARG A 231 8.92 -23.20 -14.99
N LEU A 232 7.62 -23.37 -14.70
CA LEU A 232 6.61 -23.65 -15.73
C LEU A 232 6.47 -22.48 -16.71
N ARG A 233 6.59 -21.23 -16.25
CA ARG A 233 6.58 -20.05 -17.12
C ARG A 233 7.66 -20.08 -18.20
N SER A 234 8.80 -20.71 -17.93
CA SER A 234 9.89 -20.84 -18.92
C SER A 234 9.62 -21.89 -20.00
N ILE A 235 8.71 -22.84 -19.75
CA ILE A 235 8.44 -23.99 -20.63
C ILE A 235 7.40 -23.63 -21.69
N SER A 236 6.39 -22.83 -21.33
CA SER A 236 5.43 -22.30 -22.28
C SER A 236 5.06 -20.88 -21.84
N PRO A 237 5.36 -19.85 -22.65
CA PRO A 237 4.58 -18.64 -22.58
C PRO A 237 3.21 -19.04 -23.13
N HIS A 238 2.21 -19.22 -22.27
CA HIS A 238 0.85 -19.12 -22.78
C HIS A 238 0.72 -17.71 -23.37
N SER A 239 0.71 -17.67 -24.70
CA SER A 239 0.37 -16.52 -25.51
C SER A 239 -0.99 -16.03 -25.06
N GLU A 240 -1.03 -14.81 -24.54
CA GLU A 240 -2.25 -13.99 -24.56
C GLU A 240 -2.76 -13.84 -26.00
#